data_AF-A0A3R7AQU2-F1
#
_entry.id   AF-A0A3R7AQU2-F1
#
_cell.length_a   1.000
_cell.length_b   1.000
_cell.length_c   1.000
_cell.angle_alpha   90.00
_cell.angle_beta   90.00
_cell.angle_gamma   90.00
#
_symmetry.space_group_name_H-M   'P 1'
#
loop_
_entity.id
_entity.type
_entity.pdbx_description
1 polymer ?
#
loop_
_entity_poly.entity_id
_entity_poly.type
_entity_poly.pdbx_seq_one_letter_code
_entity_poly.pdbx_strand_id
1 'polypeptide(L)'
;MSNFCAILLILATAGLVLILLKQGMFYSTNMSYYNQDQWISYGQTCRLTYASGFVPNSCSFAEVNVTGAVAWSSVGRQLGADVLVSNQSVVAFVTTCYITGIGRWGTLYLLVGDAEFPQCNPQGSQEVLGMTTLETVGTPEYPDGAFLLSTCSDAIPSRPASVVETNGMVRGVSASISKVFVSASDGWTEVATWDQPNYIATVNSLNRLYLMRVWVVAHCVDMLEAEIQALPGYSIGKTSRKVLSIGWENSHDVDNQAMLIAFQLFMCFTSLALLSNDGLITLEGLSGLLQNKPVLTYDMIASLERRKLLLLEFVGTFLFSPLYVDVLRYTYDIEGHHYWSMSFLMMAVMMALSWMAILTLVQAVPVPSPWRNRP
;
A
#
# COMPACT_ATOMS: atom_id res chain seq x y z
N MET A 1 -40.62 -10.84 -6.14
CA MET A 1 -39.37 -10.80 -5.33
C MET A 1 -38.11 -10.96 -6.18
N SER A 2 -38.00 -11.97 -7.06
CA SER A 2 -36.81 -12.20 -7.93
C SER A 2 -36.27 -10.94 -8.64
N ASN A 3 -37.13 -10.17 -9.31
CA ASN A 3 -36.71 -8.99 -10.08
C ASN A 3 -36.19 -7.83 -9.24
N PHE A 4 -36.78 -7.61 -8.05
CA PHE A 4 -36.29 -6.58 -7.13
C PHE A 4 -34.89 -6.94 -6.62
N CYS A 5 -34.67 -8.21 -6.30
CA CYS A 5 -33.35 -8.71 -5.92
C CYS A 5 -32.34 -8.54 -7.07
N ALA A 6 -32.74 -8.80 -8.32
CA ALA A 6 -31.88 -8.61 -9.48
C ALA A 6 -31.47 -7.13 -9.70
N ILE A 7 -32.43 -6.19 -9.65
CA ILE A 7 -32.15 -4.75 -9.77
C ILE A 7 -31.25 -4.27 -8.63
N LEU A 8 -31.54 -4.68 -7.40
CA LEU A 8 -30.71 -4.34 -6.24
C LEU A 8 -29.28 -4.87 -6.36
N LEU A 9 -29.11 -6.09 -6.88
CA LEU A 9 -27.79 -6.70 -7.06
C LEU A 9 -26.95 -5.97 -8.12
N ILE A 10 -27.60 -5.48 -9.19
CA ILE A 10 -26.95 -4.66 -10.22
C ILE A 10 -26.53 -3.30 -9.66
N LEU A 11 -27.43 -2.61 -8.94
CA LEU A 11 -27.11 -1.34 -8.31
C LEU A 11 -26.02 -1.48 -7.24
N ALA A 12 -26.07 -2.55 -6.46
CA ALA A 12 -25.04 -2.87 -5.48
C ALA A 12 -23.68 -3.13 -6.15
N THR A 13 -23.67 -3.80 -7.30
CA THR A 13 -22.46 -4.03 -8.12
C THR A 13 -21.87 -2.71 -8.60
N ALA A 14 -22.68 -1.83 -9.19
CA ALA A 14 -22.22 -0.53 -9.65
C ALA A 14 -21.69 0.33 -8.50
N GLY A 15 -22.40 0.34 -7.36
CA GLY A 15 -21.96 1.01 -6.14
C GLY A 15 -20.63 0.46 -5.63
N LEU A 16 -20.44 -0.86 -5.65
CA LEU A 16 -19.20 -1.50 -5.23
C LEU A 16 -18.01 -1.12 -6.12
N VAL A 17 -18.18 -1.14 -7.44
CA VAL A 17 -17.15 -0.71 -8.38
C VAL A 17 -16.76 0.75 -8.13
N LEU A 18 -17.73 1.64 -7.93
CA LEU A 18 -17.47 3.05 -7.62
C LEU A 18 -16.72 3.24 -6.31
N ILE A 19 -17.09 2.49 -5.27
CA ILE A 19 -16.39 2.50 -3.97
C ILE A 19 -14.94 2.08 -4.16
N LEU A 20 -14.70 0.98 -4.86
CA LEU A 20 -13.34 0.49 -5.12
C LEU A 20 -12.52 1.49 -5.94
N LEU A 21 -13.09 2.06 -7.00
CA LEU A 21 -12.41 3.12 -7.77
C LEU A 21 -12.06 4.33 -6.90
N LYS A 22 -12.95 4.74 -5.99
CA LYS A 22 -12.69 5.83 -5.04
C LYS A 22 -11.55 5.49 -4.07
N GLN A 23 -11.39 4.21 -3.69
CA GLN A 23 -10.25 3.74 -2.87
C GLN A 23 -8.94 3.61 -3.67
N GLY A 24 -8.90 4.05 -4.93
CA GLY A 24 -7.64 4.07 -5.68
C GLY A 24 -7.17 2.70 -6.15
N MET A 25 -8.09 1.83 -6.60
CA MET A 25 -7.71 0.49 -7.08
C MET A 25 -6.64 0.50 -8.18
N PHE A 26 -6.58 1.54 -9.01
CA PHE A 26 -5.57 1.64 -10.07
C PHE A 26 -4.37 2.51 -9.71
N TYR A 27 -4.53 3.39 -8.73
CA TYR A 27 -3.48 4.22 -8.17
C TYR A 27 -3.86 4.59 -6.75
N SER A 28 -3.00 4.29 -5.79
CA SER A 28 -3.15 4.78 -4.43
C SER A 28 -1.82 5.22 -3.83
N THR A 29 -1.92 6.16 -2.89
CA THR A 29 -0.82 6.65 -2.07
C THR A 29 -1.37 6.81 -0.65
N ASN A 30 -0.75 6.14 0.31
CA ASN A 30 -1.15 6.22 1.71
C ASN A 30 0.08 6.30 2.61
N MET A 31 0.01 7.15 3.63
CA MET A 31 1.09 7.30 4.61
C MET A 31 0.87 6.39 5.81
N SER A 32 1.87 5.60 6.18
CA SER A 32 1.86 4.78 7.40
C SER A 32 3.07 5.12 8.26
N TYR A 33 2.90 5.20 9.58
CA TYR A 33 4.01 5.34 10.51
C TYR A 33 3.74 4.54 11.78
N TYR A 34 4.80 4.05 12.41
CA TYR A 34 4.72 3.25 13.63
C TYR A 34 5.23 4.07 14.80
N ASN A 35 4.36 4.27 15.77
CA ASN A 35 4.65 5.04 16.98
C ASN A 35 5.67 4.30 17.85
N GLN A 36 6.41 5.05 18.67
CA GLN A 36 7.50 4.51 19.49
C GLN A 36 7.03 3.54 20.59
N ASP A 37 5.73 3.49 20.89
CA ASP A 37 5.13 2.50 21.79
C ASP A 37 5.19 1.06 21.24
N GLN A 38 5.36 0.92 19.92
CA GLN A 38 5.46 -0.37 19.22
C GLN A 38 6.92 -0.79 18.97
N TRP A 39 7.90 0.05 19.31
CA TRP A 39 9.31 -0.19 19.02
C TRP A 39 9.92 -1.13 20.06
N ILE A 40 10.74 -2.06 19.57
CA ILE A 40 11.42 -3.04 20.41
C ILE A 40 12.91 -2.69 20.47
N SER A 41 13.49 -2.74 21.67
CA SER A 41 14.92 -2.54 21.86
C SER A 41 15.72 -3.71 21.31
N TYR A 42 16.75 -3.41 20.53
CA TYR A 42 17.70 -4.40 19.99
C TYR A 42 19.07 -4.29 20.67
N GLY A 43 19.62 -3.08 20.76
CA GLY A 43 20.96 -2.84 21.29
C GLY A 43 21.21 -1.38 21.66
N GLN A 44 22.11 -1.17 22.61
CA GLN A 44 22.48 0.16 23.16
C GLN A 44 23.97 0.18 23.51
N THR A 45 24.83 -0.14 22.55
CA THR A 45 26.29 -0.19 22.80
C THR A 45 27.10 0.73 21.88
N CYS A 46 26.62 0.93 20.66
CA CYS A 46 27.29 1.74 19.65
C CYS A 46 27.49 3.19 20.09
N ARG A 47 28.73 3.67 19.99
CA ARG A 47 29.06 5.09 20.12
C ARG A 47 29.41 5.65 18.75
N LEU A 48 29.06 6.91 18.52
CA LEU A 48 29.17 7.56 17.22
C LEU A 48 30.02 8.82 17.33
N THR A 49 30.90 9.03 16.35
CA THR A 49 31.66 10.28 16.18
C THR A 49 31.61 10.71 14.73
N TYR A 50 31.79 12.02 14.48
CA TYR A 50 31.82 12.55 13.12
C TYR A 50 32.97 11.98 12.28
N ALA A 51 34.17 11.85 12.86
CA ALA A 51 35.37 11.48 12.13
C ALA A 51 35.45 10.00 11.74
N SER A 52 35.04 9.08 12.62
CA SER A 52 35.17 7.63 12.38
C SER A 52 33.85 6.92 12.12
N GLY A 53 32.71 7.60 12.28
CA GLY A 53 31.42 6.94 12.40
C GLY A 53 31.33 6.19 13.73
N PHE A 54 30.96 4.90 13.70
CA PHE A 54 30.95 4.09 14.91
C PHE A 54 32.36 3.99 15.52
N VAL A 55 32.46 4.21 16.82
CA VAL A 55 33.73 4.08 17.55
C VAL A 55 34.15 2.61 17.53
N PRO A 56 35.41 2.29 17.18
CA PRO A 56 35.89 0.91 17.15
C PRO A 56 35.60 0.16 18.45
N ASN A 57 35.07 -1.06 18.34
CA ASN A 57 34.69 -1.94 19.46
C ASN A 57 33.63 -1.36 20.43
N SER A 58 32.92 -0.30 20.06
CA SER A 58 31.79 0.19 20.87
C SER A 58 30.52 -0.62 20.64
N CYS A 59 30.26 -1.02 19.39
CA CYS A 59 29.09 -1.81 19.02
C CYS A 59 29.22 -3.29 19.41
N SER A 60 28.10 -3.88 19.81
CA SER A 60 27.97 -5.29 20.13
C SER A 60 28.03 -6.14 18.87
N PHE A 61 28.47 -7.40 19.01
CA PHE A 61 28.47 -8.34 17.88
C PHE A 61 27.07 -8.53 17.29
N ALA A 62 26.02 -8.51 18.13
CA ALA A 62 24.63 -8.65 17.67
C ALA A 62 24.18 -7.50 16.78
N GLU A 63 24.56 -6.25 17.09
CA GLU A 63 24.28 -5.06 16.27
C GLU A 63 25.05 -5.12 14.94
N VAL A 64 26.34 -5.44 15.00
CA VAL A 64 27.17 -5.55 13.80
C VAL A 64 26.68 -6.64 12.85
N ASN A 65 26.17 -7.76 13.40
CA ASN A 65 25.73 -8.90 12.61
C ASN A 65 24.41 -8.65 11.85
N VAL A 66 23.69 -7.55 12.10
CA VAL A 66 22.43 -7.28 11.37
C VAL A 66 22.69 -6.97 9.89
N THR A 67 23.77 -6.24 9.60
CA THR A 67 24.16 -5.93 8.22
C THR A 67 25.50 -6.54 7.82
N GLY A 68 26.28 -7.02 8.78
CA GLY A 68 27.67 -7.45 8.59
C GLY A 68 28.65 -6.29 8.82
N ALA A 69 29.89 -6.63 9.18
CA ALA A 69 30.87 -5.65 9.64
C ALA A 69 31.19 -4.54 8.64
N VAL A 70 31.25 -4.87 7.35
CA VAL A 70 31.58 -3.91 6.28
C VAL A 70 30.47 -2.87 6.15
N ALA A 71 29.24 -3.31 5.86
CA ALA A 71 28.09 -2.42 5.73
C ALA A 71 27.79 -1.65 7.03
N TRP A 72 27.88 -2.30 8.20
CA TRP A 72 27.67 -1.63 9.49
C TRP A 72 28.65 -0.48 9.73
N SER A 73 29.93 -0.66 9.36
CA SER A 73 30.93 0.40 9.48
C SER A 73 30.61 1.61 8.60
N SER A 74 30.12 1.37 7.38
CA SER A 74 29.71 2.42 6.45
C SER A 74 28.43 3.13 6.90
N VAL A 75 27.45 2.38 7.43
CA VAL A 75 26.25 2.95 8.10
C VAL A 75 26.66 3.90 9.20
N GLY A 76 27.60 3.51 10.07
CA GLY A 76 28.10 4.38 11.14
C GLY A 76 28.77 5.65 10.61
N ARG A 77 29.60 5.53 9.56
CA ARG A 77 30.27 6.69 8.96
C ARG A 77 29.25 7.67 8.35
N GLN A 78 28.26 7.15 7.63
CA GLN A 78 27.21 7.98 7.05
C GLN A 78 26.33 8.62 8.12
N LEU A 79 25.91 7.86 9.14
CA LEU A 79 25.12 8.37 10.26
C LEU A 79 25.85 9.50 11.01
N GLY A 80 27.16 9.34 11.24
CA GLY A 80 28.00 10.38 11.83
C GLY A 80 28.06 11.64 10.95
N ALA A 81 28.20 11.46 9.64
CA ALA A 81 28.20 12.54 8.67
C ALA A 81 26.85 13.26 8.56
N ASP A 82 25.71 12.57 8.72
CA ASP A 82 24.37 13.15 8.61
C ASP A 82 23.93 13.87 9.89
N VAL A 83 24.22 13.28 11.05
CA VAL A 83 23.67 13.70 12.35
C VAL A 83 24.61 14.65 13.12
N LEU A 84 25.92 14.47 13.00
CA LEU A 84 26.91 15.24 13.78
C LEU A 84 27.53 16.40 13.00
N VAL A 85 26.92 16.81 11.89
CA VAL A 85 27.41 17.92 11.04
C VAL A 85 27.71 19.18 11.84
N SER A 86 26.82 19.52 12.77
CA SER A 86 26.89 20.76 13.57
C SER A 86 27.79 20.65 14.81
N ASN A 87 28.17 19.44 15.23
CA ASN A 87 28.90 19.23 16.48
C ASN A 87 29.90 18.06 16.40
N GLN A 88 30.96 18.27 15.63
CA GLN A 88 31.92 17.23 15.24
C GLN A 88 32.78 16.68 16.39
N SER A 89 32.80 17.36 17.54
CA SER A 89 33.58 16.97 18.73
C SER A 89 32.82 16.09 19.72
N VAL A 90 31.51 15.89 19.51
CA VAL A 90 30.67 15.10 20.42
C VAL A 90 30.80 13.60 20.13
N VAL A 91 30.87 12.82 21.21
CA VAL A 91 30.66 11.38 21.16
C VAL A 91 29.18 11.14 21.45
N ALA A 92 28.44 10.73 20.43
CA ALA A 92 27.02 10.42 20.53
C ALA A 92 26.78 8.94 20.88
N PHE A 93 25.60 8.65 21.38
CA PHE A 93 25.15 7.35 21.85
C PHE A 93 24.05 6.85 20.92
N VAL A 94 24.22 5.67 20.33
CA VAL A 94 23.29 5.12 19.35
C VAL A 94 22.55 3.95 19.96
N THR A 95 21.22 4.07 19.96
CA THR A 95 20.31 2.99 20.30
C THR A 95 19.76 2.36 19.03
N THR A 96 19.93 1.05 18.90
CA THR A 96 19.34 0.24 17.85
C THR A 96 17.99 -0.27 18.31
N CYS A 97 16.94 0.08 17.57
CA CYS A 97 15.58 -0.39 17.75
C CYS A 97 15.12 -1.13 16.50
N TYR A 98 14.06 -1.91 16.62
CA TYR A 98 13.40 -2.45 15.45
C TYR A 98 11.89 -2.43 15.62
N ILE A 99 11.22 -2.34 14.48
CA ILE A 99 9.82 -2.70 14.35
C ILE A 99 9.72 -3.90 13.43
N THR A 100 8.71 -4.72 13.65
CA THR A 100 8.42 -5.87 12.80
C THR A 100 6.93 -5.93 12.54
N GLY A 101 6.56 -6.20 11.29
CA GLY A 101 5.24 -6.72 10.99
C GLY A 101 5.13 -8.17 11.47
N ILE A 102 3.91 -8.72 11.54
CA ILE A 102 3.69 -10.14 11.87
C ILE A 102 4.34 -11.03 10.79
N GLY A 103 5.61 -11.39 10.99
CA GLY A 103 6.39 -12.35 10.18
C GLY A 103 6.65 -11.97 8.71
N ARG A 104 6.56 -10.69 8.34
CA ARG A 104 6.59 -10.28 6.91
C ARG A 104 7.68 -9.28 6.54
N TRP A 105 7.98 -8.33 7.40
CA TRP A 105 8.95 -7.27 7.16
C TRP A 105 9.46 -6.74 8.50
N GLY A 106 10.63 -6.13 8.50
CA GLY A 106 11.18 -5.47 9.67
C GLY A 106 12.10 -4.33 9.26
N THR A 107 12.08 -3.26 10.04
CA THR A 107 12.93 -2.10 9.82
C THR A 107 13.73 -1.83 11.09
N LEU A 108 15.03 -1.60 10.91
CA LEU A 108 15.89 -1.12 11.97
C LEU A 108 15.79 0.40 12.09
N TYR A 109 15.81 0.88 13.31
CA TYR A 109 15.94 2.29 13.66
C TYR A 109 17.21 2.53 14.44
N LEU A 110 17.90 3.62 14.12
CA LEU A 110 19.06 4.12 14.86
C LEU A 110 18.68 5.48 15.45
N LEU A 111 18.53 5.52 16.78
CA LEU A 111 18.28 6.74 17.54
C LEU A 111 19.60 7.27 18.08
N VAL A 112 19.90 8.55 17.85
CA VAL A 112 21.17 9.15 18.23
C VAL A 112 20.95 10.17 19.35
N GLY A 113 21.45 9.89 20.54
CA GLY A 113 21.47 10.80 21.69
C GLY A 113 22.86 11.43 21.87
N ASP A 114 22.93 12.58 22.53
CA ASP A 114 24.20 13.29 22.72
C ASP A 114 24.83 13.07 24.10
N ALA A 115 24.02 12.78 25.12
CA ALA A 115 24.48 12.55 26.50
C ALA A 115 24.33 11.08 26.96
N GLU A 116 23.31 10.38 26.47
CA GLU A 116 22.97 9.02 26.85
C GLU A 116 22.29 8.26 25.71
N PHE A 117 22.15 6.94 25.84
CA PHE A 117 21.45 6.09 24.88
C PHE A 117 19.94 6.39 24.91
N PRO A 118 19.34 6.89 23.82
CA PRO A 118 17.89 7.11 23.78
C PRO A 118 17.11 5.80 23.96
N GLN A 119 15.90 5.87 24.46
CA GLN A 119 15.02 4.71 24.60
C GLN A 119 14.23 4.47 23.32
N CYS A 120 14.02 3.21 22.94
CA CYS A 120 13.17 2.87 21.79
C CYS A 120 11.69 3.22 22.02
N ASN A 121 11.23 3.02 23.25
CA ASN A 121 9.88 3.27 23.72
C ASN A 121 9.96 4.13 25.00
N PRO A 122 10.19 5.45 24.87
CA PRO A 122 10.30 6.34 26.02
C PRO A 122 8.96 6.54 26.73
N GLN A 123 9.01 6.91 28.00
CA GLN A 123 7.85 7.43 28.74
C GLN A 123 8.06 8.95 28.89
N GLY A 124 7.29 9.75 28.14
CA GLY A 124 7.50 11.18 27.98
C GLY A 124 8.41 11.56 26.79
N SER A 125 8.78 12.84 26.72
CA SER A 125 9.66 13.34 25.67
C SER A 125 11.13 13.07 25.97
N GLN A 126 11.89 12.66 24.96
CA GLN A 126 13.35 12.52 25.03
C GLN A 126 14.02 13.30 23.90
N GLU A 127 15.19 13.89 24.18
CA GLU A 127 15.94 14.65 23.18
C GLU A 127 16.87 13.73 22.37
N VAL A 128 16.87 13.90 21.05
CA VAL A 128 17.75 13.19 20.12
C VAL A 128 18.36 14.16 19.11
N LEU A 129 19.53 13.79 18.59
CA LEU A 129 20.22 14.49 17.49
C LEU A 129 19.71 14.06 16.12
N GLY A 130 19.14 12.86 16.02
CA GLY A 130 18.61 12.34 14.78
C GLY A 130 17.95 10.99 14.95
N MET A 131 17.18 10.62 13.94
CA MET A 131 16.50 9.33 13.81
C MET A 131 16.73 8.82 12.40
N THR A 132 17.12 7.57 12.28
CA THR A 132 17.43 6.96 10.98
C THR A 132 16.77 5.61 10.84
N THR A 133 16.19 5.31 9.69
CA THR A 133 15.81 3.94 9.32
C THR A 133 16.88 3.29 8.46
N LEU A 134 17.04 1.98 8.65
CA LEU A 134 17.91 1.13 7.85
C LEU A 134 17.09 -0.03 7.31
N GLU A 135 16.98 -0.10 5.99
CA GLU A 135 16.09 -1.01 5.28
C GLU A 135 16.84 -1.71 4.16
N THR A 136 16.51 -2.98 3.88
CA THR A 136 17.09 -3.68 2.73
C THR A 136 16.48 -3.16 1.43
N VAL A 137 17.31 -3.00 0.41
CA VAL A 137 16.87 -2.65 -0.94
C VAL A 137 17.28 -3.73 -1.93
N GLY A 138 16.31 -4.12 -2.77
CA GLY A 138 16.55 -4.94 -3.94
C GLY A 138 16.53 -4.08 -5.20
N THR A 139 17.70 -3.73 -5.74
CA THR A 139 17.80 -3.15 -7.08
C THR A 139 18.80 -3.94 -7.95
N PRO A 140 18.66 -3.93 -9.29
CA PRO A 140 19.60 -4.61 -10.18
C PRO A 140 21.04 -4.12 -10.08
N GLU A 141 21.24 -2.87 -9.64
CA GLU A 141 22.56 -2.23 -9.47
C GLU A 141 23.36 -2.85 -8.31
N TYR A 142 22.68 -3.45 -7.32
CA TYR A 142 23.27 -4.08 -6.15
C TYR A 142 22.92 -5.57 -6.10
N PRO A 143 23.55 -6.44 -6.92
CA PRO A 143 23.20 -7.85 -7.03
C PRO A 143 23.44 -8.65 -5.73
N ASP A 144 24.41 -8.22 -4.91
CA ASP A 144 24.70 -8.80 -3.59
C ASP A 144 23.83 -8.20 -2.47
N GLY A 145 22.92 -7.30 -2.82
CA GLY A 145 22.07 -6.55 -1.89
C GLY A 145 22.69 -5.23 -1.43
N ALA A 146 21.82 -4.29 -1.07
CA ALA A 146 22.19 -3.04 -0.44
C ALA A 146 21.20 -2.70 0.68
N PHE A 147 21.59 -1.75 1.52
CA PHE A 147 20.72 -1.12 2.49
C PHE A 147 20.45 0.32 2.07
N LEU A 148 19.26 0.83 2.35
CA LEU A 148 18.94 2.25 2.24
C LEU A 148 18.85 2.83 3.64
N LEU A 149 19.74 3.78 3.90
CA LEU A 149 19.77 4.58 5.11
C LEU A 149 18.96 5.85 4.87
N SER A 150 17.87 6.04 5.61
CA SER A 150 17.05 7.26 5.53
C SER A 150 17.13 8.03 6.86
N THR A 151 17.82 9.17 6.87
CA THR A 151 18.18 9.91 8.09
C THR A 151 17.42 11.22 8.23
N CYS A 152 16.67 11.35 9.32
CA CYS A 152 16.09 12.59 9.83
C CYS A 152 17.04 13.22 10.84
N SER A 153 17.85 14.17 10.38
CA SER A 153 18.83 14.87 11.21
C SER A 153 18.24 16.15 11.82
N ASP A 154 18.40 16.34 13.13
CA ASP A 154 18.04 17.59 13.81
C ASP A 154 19.01 18.74 13.47
N ALA A 155 20.24 18.41 13.03
CA ALA A 155 21.24 19.39 12.64
C ALA A 155 20.91 20.08 11.30
N ILE A 156 20.05 19.46 10.46
CA ILE A 156 19.69 19.98 9.15
C ILE A 156 18.30 20.62 9.23
N PRO A 157 18.14 21.91 8.88
CA PRO A 157 16.83 22.55 8.87
C PRO A 157 15.84 21.81 7.96
N SER A 158 14.71 21.41 8.54
CA SER A 158 13.63 20.73 7.81
C SER A 158 13.00 21.68 6.79
N ARG A 159 13.05 21.30 5.51
CA ARG A 159 12.34 21.97 4.41
C ARG A 159 10.96 21.32 4.27
N PRO A 160 9.86 22.10 4.31
CA PRO A 160 8.52 21.53 4.22
C PRO A 160 8.27 20.96 2.83
N ALA A 161 7.68 19.78 2.81
CA ALA A 161 7.09 19.11 1.66
C ALA A 161 5.77 18.45 2.12
N SER A 162 5.03 17.89 1.17
CA SER A 162 3.76 17.24 1.48
C SER A 162 3.49 16.04 0.59
N VAL A 163 2.89 15.01 1.18
CA VAL A 163 2.34 13.85 0.47
C VAL A 163 0.82 13.97 0.48
N VAL A 164 0.18 13.73 -0.67
CA VAL A 164 -1.28 13.72 -0.80
C VAL A 164 -1.74 12.28 -0.82
N GLU A 165 -2.51 11.89 0.20
CA GLU A 165 -3.10 10.56 0.31
C GLU A 165 -4.28 10.40 -0.66
N THR A 166 -4.64 9.15 -1.00
CA THR A 166 -5.77 8.81 -1.88
C THR A 166 -7.11 9.35 -1.37
N ASN A 167 -7.27 9.47 -0.06
CA ASN A 167 -8.46 10.05 0.58
C ASN A 167 -8.53 11.59 0.45
N GLY A 168 -7.51 12.24 -0.13
CA GLY A 168 -7.37 13.69 -0.27
C GLY A 168 -6.72 14.40 0.92
N MET A 169 -6.33 13.68 1.97
CA MET A 169 -5.62 14.22 3.12
C MET A 169 -4.19 14.59 2.72
N VAL A 170 -3.72 15.74 3.21
CA VAL A 170 -2.36 16.22 2.97
C VAL A 170 -1.54 16.01 4.23
N ARG A 171 -0.45 15.25 4.13
CA ARG A 171 0.50 15.02 5.21
C ARG A 171 1.75 15.86 5.02
N GLY A 172 2.17 16.56 6.08
CA GLY A 172 3.42 17.29 6.11
C GLY A 172 4.60 16.34 6.26
N VAL A 173 5.60 16.48 5.39
CA VAL A 173 6.85 15.71 5.45
C VAL A 173 8.04 16.63 5.22
N SER A 174 9.24 16.16 5.56
CA SER A 174 10.47 16.89 5.29
C SER A 174 11.09 16.52 3.94
N ALA A 175 11.42 17.54 3.14
CA ALA A 175 12.30 17.42 1.98
C ALA A 175 13.80 17.34 2.35
N SER A 176 14.14 17.47 3.64
CA SER A 176 15.53 17.44 4.12
C SER A 176 16.01 16.07 4.61
N ILE A 177 15.23 15.00 4.40
CA ILE A 177 15.67 13.64 4.73
C ILE A 177 16.87 13.26 3.85
N SER A 178 17.94 12.77 4.46
CA SER A 178 19.09 12.22 3.74
C SER A 178 18.80 10.76 3.38
N LYS A 179 19.09 10.35 2.14
CA LYS A 179 18.93 8.97 1.67
C LYS A 179 20.21 8.50 1.04
N VAL A 180 20.75 7.38 1.53
CA VAL A 180 22.05 6.86 1.08
C VAL A 180 21.98 5.34 0.97
N PHE A 181 22.34 4.81 -0.20
CA PHE A 181 22.59 3.39 -0.38
C PHE A 181 23.88 3.01 0.31
N VAL A 182 23.89 1.84 0.95
CA VAL A 182 25.07 1.20 1.52
C VAL A 182 25.13 -0.21 0.95
N SER A 183 26.08 -0.47 0.08
CA SER A 183 26.31 -1.81 -0.49
C SER A 183 26.65 -2.81 0.62
N ALA A 184 26.03 -4.00 0.56
CA ALA A 184 26.21 -5.02 1.59
C ALA A 184 27.61 -5.67 1.53
N SER A 185 28.22 -5.75 0.34
CA SER A 185 29.47 -6.51 0.11
C SER A 185 30.73 -5.68 0.35
N ASP A 186 30.78 -4.44 -0.15
CA ASP A 186 31.96 -3.57 -0.10
C ASP A 186 31.77 -2.32 0.78
N GLY A 187 30.54 -2.07 1.24
CA GLY A 187 30.22 -0.91 2.08
C GLY A 187 30.30 0.41 1.32
N TRP A 188 30.33 0.40 0.00
CA TRP A 188 30.29 1.62 -0.80
C TRP A 188 28.98 2.37 -0.59
N THR A 189 29.05 3.70 -0.59
CA THR A 189 27.91 4.57 -0.29
C THR A 189 27.56 5.48 -1.46
N GLU A 190 26.28 5.55 -1.80
CA GLU A 190 25.77 6.39 -2.89
C GLU A 190 24.57 7.20 -2.42
N VAL A 191 24.56 8.50 -2.69
CA VAL A 191 23.42 9.36 -2.35
C VAL A 191 22.25 9.04 -3.28
N ALA A 192 21.09 8.77 -2.69
CA ALA A 192 19.86 8.51 -3.41
C ALA A 192 18.97 9.75 -3.48
N THR A 193 17.98 9.72 -4.37
CA THR A 193 17.00 10.81 -4.49
C THR A 193 16.04 10.83 -3.31
N TRP A 194 15.39 11.98 -3.07
CA TRP A 194 14.42 12.14 -1.99
C TRP A 194 13.24 11.16 -2.11
N ASP A 195 12.81 10.87 -3.32
CA ASP A 195 11.72 9.94 -3.67
C ASP A 195 12.19 8.49 -3.84
N GLN A 196 13.44 8.17 -3.49
CA GLN A 196 13.99 6.82 -3.68
C GLN A 196 13.15 5.78 -2.92
N PRO A 197 12.60 4.77 -3.62
CA PRO A 197 11.93 3.65 -2.98
C PRO A 197 12.93 2.65 -2.39
N ASN A 198 12.57 2.08 -1.24
CA ASN A 198 13.33 1.02 -0.59
C ASN A 198 12.94 -0.38 -1.13
N TYR A 199 11.69 -0.53 -1.56
CA TYR A 199 11.12 -1.77 -2.03
C TYR A 199 10.29 -1.48 -3.27
N ILE A 200 10.49 -2.26 -4.33
CA ILE A 200 9.68 -2.23 -5.54
C ILE A 200 9.23 -3.66 -5.83
N ALA A 201 7.93 -3.88 -5.87
CA ALA A 201 7.34 -5.14 -6.32
C ALA A 201 6.51 -4.93 -7.57
N THR A 202 6.52 -5.92 -8.44
CA THR A 202 5.67 -5.94 -9.63
C THR A 202 4.74 -7.15 -9.58
N VAL A 203 3.48 -6.94 -9.95
CA VAL A 203 2.43 -7.96 -9.94
C VAL A 203 1.75 -7.98 -11.29
N ASN A 204 1.66 -9.17 -11.88
CA ASN A 204 1.09 -9.39 -13.20
C ASN A 204 -0.21 -10.20 -13.09
N SER A 205 -1.27 -9.57 -12.56
CA SER A 205 -2.58 -10.20 -12.30
C SER A 205 -3.43 -10.39 -13.55
N LEU A 206 -3.30 -9.50 -14.53
CA LEU A 206 -4.03 -9.54 -15.79
C LEU A 206 -3.11 -9.94 -16.94
N ASN A 207 -2.28 -9.00 -17.38
CA ASN A 207 -1.24 -9.19 -18.38
C ASN A 207 -0.19 -8.09 -18.24
N ARG A 208 0.87 -8.18 -19.04
CA ARG A 208 1.98 -7.21 -19.02
C ARG A 208 1.59 -5.78 -19.38
N LEU A 209 0.46 -5.56 -20.07
CA LEU A 209 -0.03 -4.21 -20.39
C LEU A 209 -0.59 -3.50 -19.16
N TYR A 210 -1.07 -4.26 -18.16
CA TYR A 210 -1.67 -3.76 -16.93
C TYR A 210 -0.86 -4.21 -15.72
N LEU A 211 0.47 -4.09 -15.81
CA LEU A 211 1.37 -4.46 -14.73
C LEU A 211 1.16 -3.50 -13.55
N MET A 212 0.94 -4.06 -12.37
CA MET A 212 0.85 -3.29 -11.13
C MET A 212 2.24 -3.19 -10.52
N ARG A 213 2.62 -1.97 -10.12
CA ARG A 213 3.87 -1.67 -9.43
C ARG A 213 3.53 -1.12 -8.05
N VAL A 214 4.15 -1.67 -7.01
CA VAL A 214 4.03 -1.21 -5.62
C VAL A 214 5.40 -0.77 -5.16
N TRP A 215 5.47 0.37 -4.50
CA TRP A 215 6.70 0.86 -3.93
C TRP A 215 6.47 1.57 -2.61
N VAL A 216 7.53 1.66 -1.82
CA VAL A 216 7.49 2.27 -0.50
C VAL A 216 8.64 3.26 -0.36
N VAL A 217 8.35 4.46 0.16
CA VAL A 217 9.31 5.56 0.31
C VAL A 217 9.29 6.08 1.74
N ALA A 218 10.42 6.01 2.44
CA ALA A 218 10.54 6.57 3.80
C ALA A 218 10.66 8.10 3.78
N HIS A 219 9.99 8.77 4.71
CA HIS A 219 9.99 10.23 4.88
C HIS A 219 10.02 10.61 6.37
N CYS A 220 10.60 11.78 6.69
CA CYS A 220 10.43 12.38 8.01
C CYS A 220 9.05 13.04 8.07
N VAL A 221 8.19 12.59 8.98
CA VAL A 221 6.80 13.05 9.08
C VAL A 221 6.69 14.16 10.13
N ASP A 222 6.00 15.24 9.77
CA ASP A 222 5.57 16.24 10.75
C ASP A 222 4.27 15.73 11.41
N MET A 223 4.39 15.21 12.63
CA MET A 223 3.24 14.72 13.42
C MET A 223 2.34 15.88 13.87
N LEU A 224 1.02 15.64 13.88
CA LEU A 224 0.04 16.61 14.36
C LEU A 224 0.04 16.65 15.89
N GLU A 225 -0.27 17.81 16.47
CA GLU A 225 -0.26 17.99 17.93
C GLU A 225 -1.23 17.05 18.66
N ALA A 226 -2.39 16.78 18.06
CA ALA A 226 -3.37 15.82 18.59
C ALA A 226 -2.83 14.37 18.60
N GLU A 227 -2.00 14.00 17.62
CA GLU A 227 -1.36 12.68 17.56
C GLU A 227 -0.31 12.56 18.65
N ILE A 228 0.51 13.61 18.85
CA ILE A 228 1.56 13.66 19.87
C ILE A 228 0.98 13.54 21.28
N GLN A 229 -0.14 14.21 21.58
CA GLN A 229 -0.79 14.16 22.89
C GLN A 229 -1.33 12.77 23.25
N ALA A 230 -1.59 11.91 22.26
CA ALA A 230 -2.04 10.54 22.49
C ALA A 230 -0.89 9.56 22.76
N LEU A 231 0.38 9.98 22.58
CA LEU A 231 1.54 9.10 22.75
C LEU A 231 2.01 9.05 24.20
N PRO A 232 2.38 7.86 24.71
CA PRO A 232 2.99 7.73 26.05
C PRO A 232 4.38 8.37 26.12
N GLY A 233 5.09 8.45 24.99
CA GLY A 233 6.37 9.13 24.86
C GLY A 233 6.81 9.25 23.41
N TYR A 234 7.76 10.15 23.15
CA TYR A 234 8.21 10.48 21.80
C TYR A 234 9.60 11.14 21.79
N SER A 235 10.27 11.10 20.64
CA SER A 235 11.60 11.70 20.46
C SER A 235 11.48 13.08 19.82
N ILE A 236 12.18 14.05 20.40
CA ILE A 236 12.25 15.43 19.90
C ILE A 236 13.66 15.78 19.50
N GLY A 237 13.81 16.53 18.41
CA GLY A 237 15.07 17.12 18.01
C GLY A 237 15.57 18.09 19.06
N LYS A 238 16.83 17.94 19.49
CA LYS A 238 17.43 18.76 20.55
C LYS A 238 17.43 20.27 20.21
N THR A 239 17.76 20.60 18.97
CA THR A 239 17.91 21.95 18.43
C THR A 239 16.61 22.47 17.85
N SER A 240 15.94 21.67 17.02
CA SER A 240 14.71 22.09 16.33
C SER A 240 13.47 22.05 17.21
N ARG A 241 13.49 21.27 18.31
CA ARG A 241 12.34 20.97 19.17
C ARG A 241 11.15 20.35 18.44
N LYS A 242 11.36 19.85 17.22
CA LYS A 242 10.35 19.13 16.45
C LYS A 242 10.31 17.67 16.85
N VAL A 243 9.13 17.07 16.84
CA VAL A 243 9.00 15.61 16.97
C VAL A 243 9.62 14.97 15.74
N LEU A 244 10.54 14.03 15.97
CA LEU A 244 11.15 13.26 14.91
C LEU A 244 10.39 11.94 14.79
N SER A 245 9.82 11.71 13.62
CA SER A 245 9.13 10.47 13.27
C SER A 245 9.41 10.14 11.81
N ILE A 246 9.60 8.86 11.52
CA ILE A 246 9.73 8.36 10.16
C ILE A 246 8.48 7.57 9.82
N GLY A 247 7.90 7.89 8.67
CA GLY A 247 6.81 7.15 8.07
C GLY A 247 7.13 6.75 6.65
N TRP A 248 6.28 5.91 6.11
CA TRP A 248 6.39 5.36 4.77
C TRP A 248 5.20 5.76 3.95
N GLU A 249 5.50 6.34 2.79
CA GLU A 249 4.57 6.50 1.71
C GLU A 249 4.48 5.16 0.97
N ASN A 250 3.35 4.48 1.12
CA ASN A 250 3.03 3.26 0.39
C ASN A 250 2.22 3.66 -0.83
N SER A 251 2.79 3.44 -2.00
CA SER A 251 2.18 3.83 -3.26
C SER A 251 2.12 2.66 -4.23
N HIS A 252 1.07 2.63 -5.05
CA HIS A 252 0.97 1.70 -6.17
C HIS A 252 0.40 2.38 -7.40
N ASP A 253 0.77 1.87 -8.57
CA ASP A 253 0.27 2.31 -9.86
C ASP A 253 0.09 1.10 -10.79
N VAL A 254 -0.97 1.15 -11.60
CA VAL A 254 -1.27 0.15 -12.61
C VAL A 254 -1.02 0.76 -13.98
N ASP A 255 -0.13 0.13 -14.75
CA ASP A 255 0.19 0.57 -16.09
C ASP A 255 -1.09 0.63 -16.96
N ASN A 256 -1.22 1.67 -17.79
CA ASN A 256 -2.38 1.89 -18.65
C ASN A 256 -3.74 1.93 -17.92
N GLN A 257 -3.76 2.35 -16.65
CA GLN A 257 -4.98 2.47 -15.84
C GLN A 257 -6.13 3.25 -16.51
N ALA A 258 -5.82 4.27 -17.31
CA ALA A 258 -6.84 5.03 -18.04
C ALA A 258 -7.67 4.15 -19.01
N MET A 259 -7.04 3.14 -19.63
CA MET A 259 -7.76 2.19 -20.49
C MET A 259 -8.68 1.29 -19.68
N LEU A 260 -8.26 0.86 -18.49
CA LEU A 260 -9.08 0.05 -17.59
C LEU A 260 -10.31 0.83 -17.11
N ILE A 261 -10.12 2.10 -16.72
CA ILE A 261 -11.22 3.00 -16.35
C ILE A 261 -12.18 3.19 -17.53
N ALA A 262 -11.65 3.48 -18.73
CA ALA A 262 -12.47 3.66 -19.92
C ALA A 262 -13.27 2.40 -20.27
N PHE A 263 -12.67 1.22 -20.18
CA PHE A 263 -13.35 -0.06 -20.38
C PHE A 263 -14.44 -0.28 -19.34
N GLN A 264 -14.14 -0.05 -18.05
CA GLN A 264 -15.11 -0.22 -16.97
C GLN A 264 -16.32 0.73 -17.13
N LEU A 265 -16.06 1.98 -17.53
CA LEU A 265 -17.12 2.96 -17.82
C LEU A 265 -17.95 2.52 -19.03
N PHE A 266 -17.29 2.09 -20.11
CA PHE A 266 -17.96 1.60 -21.31
C PHE A 266 -18.91 0.46 -20.98
N MET A 267 -18.42 -0.60 -20.32
CA MET A 267 -19.23 -1.76 -19.90
C MET A 267 -20.36 -1.35 -18.95
N CYS A 268 -20.12 -0.42 -18.02
CA CYS A 268 -21.18 0.08 -17.15
C CYS A 268 -22.31 0.78 -17.93
N PHE A 269 -21.96 1.67 -18.86
CA PHE A 269 -22.95 2.40 -19.65
C PHE A 269 -23.73 1.50 -20.61
N THR A 270 -23.05 0.57 -21.28
CA THR A 270 -23.73 -0.40 -22.15
C THR A 270 -24.66 -1.30 -21.33
N SER A 271 -24.31 -1.62 -20.09
CA SER A 271 -25.08 -2.55 -19.26
C SER A 271 -26.35 -1.85 -18.79
N LEU A 272 -26.21 -0.59 -18.35
CA LEU A 272 -27.35 0.27 -18.04
C LEU A 272 -28.26 0.48 -19.25
N ALA A 273 -27.71 0.66 -20.45
CA ALA A 273 -28.50 0.81 -21.66
C ALA A 273 -29.32 -0.46 -21.98
N LEU A 274 -28.70 -1.65 -21.90
CA LEU A 274 -29.39 -2.92 -22.12
C LEU A 274 -30.42 -3.26 -21.04
N LEU A 275 -30.21 -2.79 -19.82
CA LEU A 275 -31.12 -2.98 -18.69
C LEU A 275 -32.25 -1.95 -18.64
N SER A 276 -32.10 -0.79 -19.29
CA SER A 276 -33.06 0.32 -19.18
C SER A 276 -34.49 -0.09 -19.52
N ASN A 277 -34.69 -0.88 -20.58
CA ASN A 277 -35.99 -1.41 -20.97
C ASN A 277 -36.57 -2.37 -19.92
N ASP A 278 -35.74 -3.19 -19.29
CA ASP A 278 -36.19 -4.12 -18.25
C ASP A 278 -36.53 -3.38 -16.95
N GLY A 279 -35.76 -2.36 -16.60
CA GLY A 279 -36.04 -1.49 -15.45
C GLY A 279 -37.39 -0.77 -15.58
N LEU A 280 -37.67 -0.21 -16.76
CA LEU A 280 -38.94 0.47 -17.04
C LEU A 280 -40.14 -0.48 -16.92
N ILE A 281 -40.06 -1.66 -17.56
CA ILE A 281 -41.13 -2.67 -17.48
C ILE A 281 -41.32 -3.15 -16.04
N THR A 282 -40.25 -3.26 -15.25
CA THR A 282 -40.34 -3.67 -13.84
C THR A 282 -40.98 -2.58 -12.96
N LEU A 283 -40.71 -1.30 -13.23
CA LEU A 283 -41.34 -0.17 -12.54
C LEU A 283 -42.82 -0.02 -12.92
N GLU A 284 -43.16 -0.16 -14.19
CA GLU A 284 -44.56 -0.20 -14.65
C GLU A 284 -45.31 -1.38 -14.05
N GLY A 285 -44.65 -2.54 -13.98
CA GLY A 285 -45.20 -3.71 -13.31
C GLY A 285 -45.43 -3.53 -11.81
N LEU A 286 -44.56 -2.79 -11.12
CA LEU A 286 -44.76 -2.42 -9.71
C LEU A 286 -45.96 -1.46 -9.55
N SER A 287 -46.08 -0.47 -10.43
CA SER A 287 -47.22 0.46 -10.44
C SER A 287 -48.54 -0.29 -10.68
N GLY A 288 -48.55 -1.25 -11.60
CA GLY A 288 -49.70 -2.13 -11.84
C GLY A 288 -50.04 -3.01 -10.63
N LEU A 289 -49.04 -3.56 -9.95
CA LEU A 289 -49.21 -4.39 -8.74
C LEU A 289 -49.81 -3.56 -7.59
N LEU A 290 -49.29 -2.34 -7.36
CA LEU A 290 -49.82 -1.42 -6.34
C LEU A 290 -51.25 -0.96 -6.66
N GLN A 291 -51.63 -0.97 -7.92
CA GLN A 291 -52.99 -0.65 -8.40
C GLN A 291 -53.92 -1.88 -8.50
N ASN A 292 -53.53 -3.05 -7.98
CA ASN A 292 -54.29 -4.31 -8.08
C ASN A 292 -54.68 -4.70 -9.52
N LYS A 293 -53.87 -4.34 -10.51
CA LYS A 293 -54.05 -4.78 -11.90
C LYS A 293 -53.28 -6.09 -12.12
N PRO A 294 -53.76 -7.01 -12.99
CA PRO A 294 -52.98 -8.18 -13.37
C PRO A 294 -51.74 -7.72 -14.14
N VAL A 295 -50.55 -8.15 -13.67
CA VAL A 295 -49.25 -7.77 -14.24
C VAL A 295 -48.50 -9.02 -14.68
N LEU A 296 -47.92 -8.97 -15.89
CA LEU A 296 -46.90 -9.94 -16.30
C LEU A 296 -45.59 -9.61 -15.58
N THR A 297 -45.22 -10.39 -14.56
CA THR A 297 -43.89 -10.31 -13.96
C THR A 297 -42.90 -11.15 -14.76
N TYR A 298 -41.95 -10.50 -15.43
CA TYR A 298 -40.90 -11.14 -16.21
C TYR A 298 -39.70 -11.50 -15.33
N ASP A 299 -39.30 -12.78 -15.23
CA ASP A 299 -38.17 -13.15 -14.36
C ASP A 299 -36.82 -12.72 -14.98
N MET A 300 -36.15 -11.74 -14.36
CA MET A 300 -34.89 -11.20 -14.86
C MET A 300 -33.77 -12.24 -14.91
N ILE A 301 -33.75 -13.23 -14.01
CA ILE A 301 -32.69 -14.25 -13.99
C ILE A 301 -32.85 -15.21 -15.17
N ALA A 302 -34.08 -15.64 -15.46
CA ALA A 302 -34.39 -16.42 -16.66
C ALA A 302 -34.13 -15.63 -17.98
N SER A 303 -34.17 -14.29 -17.91
CA SER A 303 -33.80 -13.43 -19.04
C SER A 303 -32.34 -13.54 -19.42
N LEU A 304 -31.42 -13.69 -18.45
CA LEU A 304 -29.98 -13.74 -18.71
C LEU A 304 -29.59 -14.92 -19.61
N GLU A 305 -30.31 -16.04 -19.52
CA GLU A 305 -30.12 -17.21 -20.39
C GLU A 305 -30.44 -16.91 -21.86
N ARG A 306 -31.44 -16.04 -22.10
CA ARG A 306 -31.83 -15.60 -23.45
C ARG A 306 -31.02 -14.40 -23.94
N ARG A 307 -30.56 -13.54 -23.04
CA ARG A 307 -29.87 -12.28 -23.35
C ARG A 307 -28.36 -12.38 -23.15
N LYS A 308 -27.74 -13.17 -24.03
CA LYS A 308 -26.30 -13.47 -24.02
C LYS A 308 -25.41 -12.21 -24.01
N LEU A 309 -25.83 -11.16 -24.70
CA LEU A 309 -25.07 -9.91 -24.77
C LEU A 309 -25.01 -9.19 -23.41
N LEU A 310 -26.13 -9.13 -22.68
CA LEU A 310 -26.18 -8.59 -21.32
C LEU A 310 -25.34 -9.44 -20.34
N LEU A 311 -25.37 -10.76 -20.49
CA LEU A 311 -24.57 -11.66 -19.67
C LEU A 311 -23.05 -11.47 -19.89
N LEU A 312 -22.62 -11.35 -21.16
CA LEU A 312 -21.22 -11.04 -21.50
C LEU A 312 -20.79 -9.70 -20.93
N GLU A 313 -21.71 -8.74 -20.89
CA GLU A 313 -21.41 -7.42 -20.37
C GLU A 313 -21.23 -7.36 -18.86
N PHE A 314 -22.06 -8.11 -18.14
CA PHE A 314 -21.85 -8.29 -16.71
C PHE A 314 -20.53 -8.99 -16.42
N VAL A 315 -20.16 -10.02 -17.19
CA VAL A 315 -18.84 -10.65 -17.06
C VAL A 315 -17.72 -9.62 -17.27
N GLY A 316 -17.84 -8.79 -18.31
CA GLY A 316 -16.89 -7.72 -18.60
C GLY A 316 -16.77 -6.69 -17.47
N THR A 317 -17.86 -6.37 -16.79
CA THR A 317 -17.87 -5.46 -15.63
C THR A 317 -17.03 -6.00 -14.46
N PHE A 318 -16.90 -7.31 -14.32
CA PHE A 318 -16.10 -7.92 -13.25
C PHE A 318 -14.76 -8.48 -13.71
N LEU A 319 -14.39 -8.28 -14.98
CA LEU A 319 -13.20 -8.87 -15.59
C LEU A 319 -11.91 -8.49 -14.85
N PHE A 320 -11.87 -7.30 -14.25
CA PHE A 320 -10.71 -6.80 -13.51
C PHE A 320 -10.71 -7.17 -12.02
N SER A 321 -11.68 -7.94 -11.55
CA SER A 321 -11.73 -8.38 -10.15
C SER A 321 -10.46 -9.10 -9.65
N PRO A 322 -9.71 -9.90 -10.45
CA PRO A 322 -8.44 -10.47 -9.99
C PRO A 322 -7.39 -9.41 -9.65
N LEU A 323 -7.32 -8.33 -10.45
CA LEU A 323 -6.45 -7.20 -10.17
C LEU A 323 -6.83 -6.50 -8.86
N TYR A 324 -8.14 -6.32 -8.60
CA TYR A 324 -8.59 -5.71 -7.35
C TYR A 324 -8.20 -6.54 -6.12
N VAL A 325 -8.29 -7.87 -6.21
CA VAL A 325 -7.86 -8.78 -5.13
C VAL A 325 -6.36 -8.61 -4.84
N ASP A 326 -5.54 -8.52 -5.88
CA ASP A 326 -4.09 -8.35 -5.73
C ASP A 326 -3.74 -6.96 -5.20
N VAL A 327 -4.35 -5.88 -5.69
CA VAL A 327 -4.16 -4.52 -5.17
C VAL A 327 -4.46 -4.47 -3.67
N LEU A 328 -5.65 -4.95 -3.29
CA LEU A 328 -6.13 -4.92 -1.91
C LEU A 328 -5.36 -5.85 -0.97
N ARG A 329 -4.62 -6.82 -1.50
CA ARG A 329 -3.70 -7.62 -0.70
C ARG A 329 -2.54 -6.79 -0.15
N TYR A 330 -2.04 -5.82 -0.93
CA TYR A 330 -0.93 -4.95 -0.52
C TYR A 330 -1.40 -3.78 0.34
N THR A 331 -2.63 -3.29 0.14
CA THR A 331 -3.23 -2.26 1.00
C THR A 331 -4.04 -2.84 2.16
N TYR A 332 -3.99 -4.16 2.38
CA TYR A 332 -4.82 -4.88 3.37
C TYR A 332 -4.67 -4.35 4.79
N ASP A 333 -3.43 -4.06 5.21
CA ASP A 333 -3.12 -3.55 6.54
C ASP A 333 -3.50 -2.05 6.70
N ILE A 334 -3.78 -1.36 5.58
CA ILE A 334 -4.10 0.07 5.53
C ILE A 334 -5.63 0.28 5.44
N GLU A 335 -6.29 -0.38 4.50
CA GLU A 335 -7.73 -0.19 4.24
C GLU A 335 -8.64 -1.17 4.99
N GLY A 336 -8.04 -2.21 5.60
CA GLY A 336 -8.75 -3.21 6.38
C GLY A 336 -9.38 -4.32 5.56
N HIS A 337 -9.93 -5.31 6.27
CA HIS A 337 -10.30 -6.61 5.70
C HIS A 337 -11.57 -6.57 4.83
N HIS A 338 -12.38 -5.51 4.96
CA HIS A 338 -13.69 -5.43 4.31
C HIS A 338 -13.56 -5.27 2.80
N TYR A 339 -12.68 -4.41 2.30
CA TYR A 339 -12.50 -4.21 0.86
C TYR A 339 -11.91 -5.45 0.19
N TRP A 340 -10.92 -6.07 0.82
CA TRP A 340 -10.33 -7.31 0.32
C TRP A 340 -11.38 -8.42 0.21
N SER A 341 -12.24 -8.58 1.22
CA SER A 341 -13.35 -9.54 1.19
C SER A 341 -14.36 -9.24 0.06
N MET A 342 -14.65 -7.96 -0.18
CA MET A 342 -15.54 -7.55 -1.28
C MET A 342 -14.93 -7.84 -2.66
N SER A 343 -13.62 -7.70 -2.82
CA SER A 343 -12.94 -8.03 -4.09
C SER A 343 -13.00 -9.53 -4.41
N PHE A 344 -12.92 -10.40 -3.39
CA PHE A 344 -13.16 -11.84 -3.57
C PHE A 344 -14.60 -12.14 -3.97
N LEU A 345 -15.58 -11.43 -3.40
CA LEU A 345 -16.98 -11.58 -3.81
C LEU A 345 -17.16 -11.22 -5.29
N MET A 346 -16.52 -10.14 -5.75
CA MET A 346 -16.55 -9.77 -7.18
C MET A 346 -15.92 -10.84 -8.07
N MET A 347 -14.80 -11.43 -7.64
CA MET A 347 -14.15 -12.51 -8.38
C MET A 347 -15.03 -13.77 -8.43
N ALA A 348 -15.71 -14.11 -7.33
CA ALA A 348 -16.66 -15.20 -7.29
C ALA A 348 -17.86 -14.96 -8.23
N VAL A 349 -18.41 -13.74 -8.24
CA VAL A 349 -19.50 -13.34 -9.14
C VAL A 349 -19.04 -13.40 -10.60
N MET A 350 -17.85 -12.87 -10.91
CA MET A 350 -17.24 -12.97 -12.25
C MET A 350 -17.20 -14.42 -12.72
N MET A 351 -16.73 -15.33 -11.87
CA MET A 351 -16.57 -16.72 -12.24
C MET A 351 -17.92 -17.44 -12.42
N ALA A 352 -18.90 -17.14 -11.55
CA ALA A 352 -20.26 -17.67 -11.69
C ALA A 352 -20.95 -17.20 -12.99
N LEU A 353 -20.86 -15.90 -13.29
CA LEU A 353 -21.42 -15.33 -14.52
C LEU A 353 -20.71 -15.86 -15.77
N SER A 354 -19.38 -16.02 -15.72
CA SER A 354 -18.59 -16.60 -16.81
C SER A 354 -18.99 -18.04 -17.09
N TRP A 355 -19.21 -18.84 -16.05
CA TRP A 355 -19.69 -20.21 -16.18
C TRP A 355 -21.09 -20.26 -16.81
N MET A 356 -22.01 -19.40 -16.38
CA MET A 356 -23.32 -19.27 -17.02
C MET A 356 -23.22 -18.86 -18.49
N ALA A 357 -22.29 -17.95 -18.83
CA ALA A 357 -22.06 -17.54 -20.22
C ALA A 357 -21.57 -18.72 -21.07
N ILE A 358 -20.65 -19.54 -20.54
CA ILE A 358 -20.17 -20.75 -21.23
C ILE A 358 -21.31 -21.75 -21.42
N LEU A 359 -22.08 -22.05 -20.38
CA LEU A 359 -23.19 -23.00 -20.46
C LEU A 359 -24.26 -22.58 -21.49
N THR A 360 -24.61 -21.29 -21.52
CA THR A 360 -25.59 -20.76 -22.49
C THR A 360 -25.09 -20.76 -23.94
N LEU A 361 -23.78 -20.65 -24.15
CA LEU A 361 -23.16 -20.84 -25.46
C LEU A 361 -23.15 -22.31 -25.85
N VAL A 362 -22.84 -23.23 -24.93
CA VAL A 362 -22.86 -24.68 -25.17
C VAL A 362 -24.27 -25.17 -25.50
N GLN A 363 -25.29 -24.72 -24.78
CA GLN A 363 -26.70 -25.02 -25.08
C GLN A 363 -27.12 -24.58 -26.49
N ALA A 364 -26.45 -23.57 -27.06
CA ALA A 364 -26.74 -23.08 -28.39
C ALA A 364 -26.09 -23.92 -29.50
N VAL A 365 -25.14 -24.81 -29.16
CA VAL A 365 -24.53 -25.72 -30.12
C VAL A 365 -25.54 -26.82 -30.46
N PRO A 366 -25.92 -26.97 -31.74
CA PRO A 366 -26.84 -28.03 -32.13
C PRO A 366 -26.24 -29.40 -31.82
N VAL A 367 -27.04 -30.28 -31.23
CA VAL A 367 -26.63 -31.67 -30.91
C VAL A 367 -26.09 -32.34 -32.18
N PRO A 368 -24.88 -32.93 -32.15
CA PRO A 368 -24.31 -33.63 -33.29
C PRO A 368 -25.29 -34.65 -33.87
N SER A 369 -25.37 -34.76 -35.20
CA SER A 369 -26.34 -35.64 -35.88
C SER A 369 -26.37 -37.10 -35.37
N PRO A 370 -25.27 -37.75 -34.93
CA PRO A 370 -25.36 -39.12 -34.42
C PRO A 370 -26.05 -39.25 -33.06
N TRP A 371 -26.30 -38.13 -32.36
CA TRP A 371 -26.83 -38.08 -31.00
C TRP A 371 -28.26 -37.53 -30.96
N ARG A 372 -28.78 -37.08 -32.11
CA ARG A 372 -30.12 -36.47 -32.23
C ARG A 372 -31.29 -37.43 -31.99
N ASN A 373 -31.05 -38.74 -32.11
CA ASN A 373 -32.09 -39.78 -32.12
C ASN A 373 -31.79 -40.98 -31.19
N ARG A 374 -30.89 -40.83 -30.21
CA ARG A 374 -30.74 -41.87 -29.18
C ARG A 374 -31.69 -41.54 -28.02
N PRO A 375 -32.63 -42.45 -27.67
CA PRO A 375 -33.61 -42.23 -26.61
C PRO A 375 -32.97 -42.03 -25.24
#